data_AF-A0A962LFU1-F1
#
_entry.id   AF-A0A962LFU1-F1
#
_cell.length_a   1.000
_cell.length_b   1.000
_cell.length_c   1.000
_cell.angle_alpha   90.00
_cell.angle_beta   90.00
_cell.angle_gamma   90.00
#
_symmetry.space_group_name_H-M   'P 1'
#
loop_
_entity.id
_entity.type
_entity.pdbx_description
1 polymer ?
#
loop_
_entity_poly.entity_id
_entity_poly.type
_entity_poly.pdbx_seq_one_letter_code
_entity_poly.pdbx_strand_id
1 'polypeptide(L)'
;GFALVQVDEAGEQFECYLQQGVAAEPLARIEAELQAATEPAWQALQVAAGIARIEAGTSGEFIPQMLNYDVTGHISFNKGCYTGQEVVARMHYRGKPKRRLYRAMIELTSLPAAQAPQAGAALYTGGSTQPAGNVVNCVLTGDGELALLVTATTSGIDAGLHVADADGPLLRTVDVPYPVPEK
;
A
#
# COMPACT_ATOMS: atom_id res chain seq x y z
N GLY A 1 -22.04 10.87 -7.39
CA GLY A 1 -21.56 9.92 -6.38
C GLY A 1 -20.55 9.04 -7.07
N PHE A 2 -19.47 8.65 -6.41
CA PHE A 2 -18.48 7.79 -7.06
C PHE A 2 -19.08 6.37 -7.14
N ALA A 3 -19.06 5.75 -8.31
CA ALA A 3 -19.33 4.33 -8.45
C ALA A 3 -18.03 3.73 -8.95
N LEU A 4 -17.38 2.94 -8.11
CA LEU A 4 -16.13 2.30 -8.48
C LEU A 4 -16.47 1.02 -9.26
N VAL A 5 -15.96 0.89 -10.47
CA VAL A 5 -16.39 -0.17 -11.39
C VAL A 5 -15.20 -1.06 -11.77
N GLN A 6 -15.30 -2.29 -11.27
CA GLN A 6 -14.79 -3.58 -11.74
C GLN A 6 -13.31 -3.75 -12.12
N VAL A 7 -12.84 -4.95 -11.75
CA VAL A 7 -11.70 -5.65 -12.31
C VAL A 7 -12.20 -6.63 -13.38
N ASP A 8 -11.76 -6.47 -14.62
CA ASP A 8 -12.10 -7.43 -15.68
C ASP A 8 -11.35 -8.77 -15.52
N GLU A 9 -11.57 -9.73 -16.42
CA GLU A 9 -10.86 -11.03 -16.39
C GLU A 9 -9.33 -10.87 -16.53
N ALA A 10 -8.85 -9.75 -17.06
CA ALA A 10 -7.43 -9.45 -17.24
C ALA A 10 -6.80 -8.75 -16.01
N GLY A 11 -7.60 -8.38 -15.00
CA GLY A 11 -7.10 -7.69 -13.82
C GLY A 11 -7.06 -6.16 -13.96
N GLU A 12 -7.59 -5.59 -15.03
CA GLU A 12 -7.57 -4.13 -15.27
C GLU A 12 -8.58 -3.41 -14.37
N GLN A 13 -8.17 -2.29 -13.78
CA GLN A 13 -8.93 -1.57 -12.76
C GLN A 13 -9.42 -0.22 -13.29
N PHE A 14 -10.70 0.09 -13.10
CA PHE A 14 -11.28 1.37 -13.52
C PHE A 14 -11.89 2.16 -12.36
N GLU A 15 -11.60 3.47 -12.32
CA GLU A 15 -12.26 4.41 -11.42
C GLU A 15 -13.28 5.26 -12.18
N CYS A 16 -14.57 5.06 -11.90
CA CYS A 16 -15.67 5.77 -12.56
C CYS A 16 -16.23 6.91 -11.68
N TYR A 17 -16.06 8.14 -12.15
CA TYR A 17 -16.50 9.35 -11.45
C TYR A 17 -17.86 9.81 -12.00
N LEU A 18 -18.95 9.55 -11.26
CA LEU A 18 -20.29 9.93 -11.70
C LEU A 18 -20.77 11.22 -11.03
N GLN A 19 -21.35 12.11 -11.83
CA GLN A 19 -21.99 13.33 -11.33
C GLN A 19 -23.16 12.96 -10.39
N GLN A 20 -23.34 13.72 -9.31
CA GLN A 20 -24.56 13.57 -8.51
C GLN A 20 -25.79 13.91 -9.37
N GLY A 21 -26.80 13.05 -9.34
CA GLY A 21 -28.01 13.21 -10.16
C GLY A 21 -27.94 12.59 -11.55
N VAL A 22 -26.91 11.79 -11.88
CA VAL A 22 -27.00 10.86 -13.01
C VAL A 22 -28.29 10.05 -12.87
N ALA A 23 -29.04 9.94 -13.97
CA ALA A 23 -30.30 9.20 -14.00
C ALA A 23 -30.09 7.79 -13.42
N ALA A 24 -31.11 7.25 -12.73
CA ALA A 24 -31.03 5.92 -12.13
C ALA A 24 -30.73 4.80 -13.16
N GLU A 25 -30.98 5.06 -14.44
CA GLU A 25 -30.93 4.08 -15.52
C GLU A 25 -29.50 3.59 -15.86
N PRO A 26 -28.48 4.46 -16.05
CA PRO A 26 -27.08 4.03 -16.14
C PRO A 26 -26.57 3.18 -14.96
N LEU A 27 -26.90 3.55 -13.72
CA LEU A 27 -26.47 2.82 -12.53
C LEU A 27 -27.16 1.44 -12.44
N ALA A 28 -28.46 1.38 -12.69
CA ALA A 28 -29.21 0.14 -12.70
C ALA A 28 -28.69 -0.86 -13.76
N ARG A 29 -28.24 -0.37 -14.92
CA ARG A 29 -27.62 -1.21 -15.95
C ARG A 29 -26.27 -1.77 -15.51
N ILE A 30 -25.46 -0.97 -14.82
CA ILE A 30 -24.18 -1.42 -14.26
C ILE A 30 -24.43 -2.46 -13.17
N GLU A 31 -25.36 -2.21 -12.25
CA GLU A 31 -25.72 -3.14 -11.17
C GLU A 31 -26.31 -4.46 -11.68
N ALA A 32 -26.97 -4.46 -12.84
CA ALA A 32 -27.53 -5.66 -13.45
C ALA A 32 -26.47 -6.58 -14.10
N GLU A 33 -25.36 -6.01 -14.57
CA GLU A 33 -24.30 -6.75 -15.29
C GLU A 33 -23.09 -7.07 -14.39
N LEU A 34 -22.95 -6.38 -13.24
CA LEU A 34 -21.77 -6.46 -12.39
C LEU A 34 -22.08 -7.05 -11.01
N GLN A 35 -21.07 -7.71 -10.44
CA GLN A 35 -21.11 -8.13 -9.05
C GLN A 35 -20.63 -7.02 -8.12
N ALA A 36 -21.46 -6.67 -7.14
CA ALA A 36 -21.06 -5.74 -6.08
C ALA A 36 -19.90 -6.31 -5.25
N ALA A 37 -18.95 -5.45 -4.92
CA ALA A 37 -17.82 -5.75 -4.06
C ALA A 37 -17.75 -4.76 -2.90
N THR A 38 -17.06 -5.15 -1.83
CA THR A 38 -16.87 -4.30 -0.66
C THR A 38 -15.65 -3.40 -0.83
N GLU A 39 -15.59 -2.30 -0.08
CA GLU A 39 -14.40 -1.43 -0.07
C GLU A 39 -13.11 -2.18 0.31
N PRO A 40 -13.08 -3.10 1.31
CA PRO A 40 -11.92 -3.94 1.58
C PRO A 40 -11.46 -4.79 0.38
N ALA A 41 -12.38 -5.28 -0.45
CA ALA A 41 -12.01 -6.03 -1.65
C ALA A 41 -11.22 -5.14 -2.63
N TRP A 42 -11.65 -3.88 -2.81
CA TRP A 42 -10.89 -2.92 -3.60
C TRP A 42 -9.53 -2.58 -2.96
N GLN A 43 -9.51 -2.29 -1.67
CA GLN A 43 -8.27 -2.00 -0.95
C GLN A 43 -7.27 -3.16 -1.06
N ALA A 44 -7.74 -4.40 -1.01
CA ALA A 44 -6.91 -5.60 -1.21
C ALA A 44 -6.30 -5.64 -2.62
N LEU A 45 -7.06 -5.24 -3.65
CA LEU A 45 -6.55 -5.11 -5.02
C LEU A 45 -5.48 -4.02 -5.14
N GLN A 46 -5.63 -2.90 -4.43
CA GLN A 46 -4.62 -1.83 -4.38
C GLN A 46 -3.33 -2.31 -3.68
N VAL A 47 -3.47 -3.03 -2.57
CA VAL A 47 -2.33 -3.65 -1.86
C VAL A 47 -1.65 -4.68 -2.75
N ALA A 48 -2.40 -5.54 -3.44
CA ALA A 48 -1.87 -6.51 -4.39
C ALA A 48 -1.12 -5.85 -5.56
N ALA A 49 -1.63 -4.71 -6.05
CA ALA A 49 -1.00 -3.88 -7.07
C ALA A 49 0.25 -3.14 -6.57
N GLY A 50 0.54 -3.16 -5.27
CA GLY A 50 1.66 -2.43 -4.69
C GLY A 50 1.46 -0.90 -4.70
N ILE A 51 0.21 -0.43 -4.74
CA ILE A 51 -0.13 0.99 -4.79
C ILE A 51 -0.42 1.48 -3.36
N ALA A 52 0.58 2.13 -2.76
CA ALA A 52 0.41 2.75 -1.46
C ALA A 52 -0.59 3.91 -1.51
N ARG A 53 -1.45 4.01 -0.51
CA ARG A 53 -2.34 5.17 -0.28
C ARG A 53 -1.99 5.83 1.04
N ILE A 54 -1.86 7.15 1.05
CA ILE A 54 -1.60 7.89 2.28
C ILE A 54 -2.89 8.00 3.08
N GLU A 55 -2.87 7.48 4.29
CA GLU A 55 -3.95 7.63 5.26
C GLU A 55 -3.68 8.82 6.18
N ALA A 56 -4.74 9.37 6.79
CA ALA A 56 -4.66 10.57 7.60
C ALA A 56 -3.57 10.50 8.69
N GLY A 57 -3.42 9.34 9.34
CA GLY A 57 -2.42 9.12 10.39
C GLY A 57 -0.97 9.08 9.89
N THR A 58 -0.76 8.85 8.60
CA THR A 58 0.58 8.73 7.97
C THR A 58 0.95 9.94 7.11
N SER A 59 0.13 10.99 7.16
CA SER A 59 0.37 12.21 6.41
C SER A 59 1.68 12.87 6.84
N GLY A 60 2.57 13.13 5.88
CA GLY A 60 3.88 13.74 6.13
C GLY A 60 4.97 12.78 6.61
N GLU A 61 4.70 11.47 6.74
CA GLU A 61 5.70 10.50 7.19
C GLU A 61 6.64 10.01 6.08
N PHE A 62 6.21 10.11 4.83
CA PHE A 62 6.89 9.46 3.70
C PHE A 62 7.36 10.46 2.65
N ILE A 63 8.58 10.23 2.15
CA ILE A 63 8.96 10.77 0.84
C ILE A 63 8.46 9.82 -0.25
N PRO A 64 8.19 10.31 -1.49
CA PRO A 64 7.65 9.49 -2.57
C PRO A 64 8.43 8.19 -2.85
N GLN A 65 9.77 8.22 -2.73
CA GLN A 65 10.61 7.04 -2.95
C GLN A 65 10.36 5.93 -1.92
N MET A 66 9.98 6.26 -0.69
CA MET A 66 9.63 5.25 0.32
C MET A 66 8.37 4.47 -0.06
N LEU A 67 7.54 5.04 -0.94
CA LEU A 67 6.29 4.47 -1.45
C LEU A 67 6.43 3.90 -2.86
N ASN A 68 7.66 3.81 -3.37
CA ASN A 68 7.97 3.39 -4.74
C ASN A 68 7.30 4.26 -5.83
N TYR A 69 6.90 5.50 -5.52
CA TYR A 69 6.27 6.42 -6.48
C TYR A 69 7.22 6.88 -7.60
N ASP A 70 8.53 6.80 -7.37
CA ASP A 70 9.58 7.07 -8.36
C ASP A 70 9.68 5.99 -9.44
N VAL A 71 9.18 4.78 -9.18
CA VAL A 71 9.29 3.63 -10.11
C VAL A 71 7.93 3.13 -10.62
N THR A 72 6.85 3.69 -10.09
CA THR A 72 5.46 3.38 -10.49
C THR A 72 4.81 4.51 -11.31
N GLY A 73 5.60 5.48 -11.79
CA GLY A 73 5.13 6.54 -12.68
C GLY A 73 4.40 7.71 -12.02
N HIS A 74 4.34 7.77 -10.69
CA HIS A 74 3.67 8.84 -9.94
C HIS A 74 4.50 10.14 -9.90
N ILE A 75 5.80 10.07 -10.20
CA ILE A 75 6.70 11.22 -10.24
C ILE A 75 7.18 11.44 -11.66
N SER A 76 6.99 12.66 -12.18
CA SER A 76 7.69 13.10 -13.38
C SER A 76 8.93 13.89 -12.99
N PHE A 77 10.10 13.39 -13.36
CA PHE A 77 11.37 14.10 -13.20
C PHE A 77 11.64 15.11 -14.32
N ASN A 78 10.78 15.13 -15.35
CA ASN A 78 10.90 15.96 -16.54
C ASN A 78 9.86 17.10 -16.59
N LYS A 79 9.03 17.27 -15.57
CA LYS A 79 8.04 18.36 -15.50
C LYS A 79 8.63 19.63 -14.90
N GLY A 80 7.89 20.73 -15.00
CA GLY A 80 8.25 22.02 -14.39
C GLY A 80 8.29 21.99 -12.85
N CYS A 81 8.61 23.15 -12.26
CA CYS A 81 8.83 23.27 -10.82
C CYS A 81 7.60 22.89 -9.98
N TYR A 82 7.79 22.08 -8.93
CA TYR A 82 6.75 21.80 -7.92
C TYR A 82 7.32 21.79 -6.49
N THR A 83 6.45 22.03 -5.51
CA THR A 83 6.83 22.08 -4.08
C THR A 83 7.48 20.77 -3.62
N GLY A 84 8.62 20.88 -2.93
CA GLY A 84 9.35 19.73 -2.41
C GLY A 84 10.20 18.99 -3.45
N GLN A 85 10.22 19.43 -4.71
CA GLN A 85 10.97 18.76 -5.77
C GLN A 85 12.47 18.63 -5.48
N GLU A 86 13.06 19.56 -4.73
CA GLU A 86 14.50 19.51 -4.42
C GLU A 86 14.85 18.26 -3.60
N VAL A 87 13.98 17.91 -2.64
CA VAL A 87 14.14 16.71 -1.82
C VAL A 87 13.94 15.47 -2.67
N VAL A 88 12.89 15.45 -3.50
CA VAL A 88 12.57 14.32 -4.39
C VAL A 88 13.68 14.09 -5.40
N ALA A 89 14.14 15.13 -6.09
CA ALA A 89 15.20 15.06 -7.09
C ALA A 89 16.54 14.71 -6.46
N ARG A 90 16.89 15.29 -5.31
CA ARG A 90 18.13 14.93 -4.59
C ARG A 90 18.16 13.46 -4.23
N MET A 91 17.03 12.91 -3.75
CA MET A 91 16.94 11.49 -3.43
C MET A 91 17.08 10.63 -4.69
N HIS A 92 16.51 11.05 -5.82
CA HIS A 92 16.60 10.31 -7.08
C HIS A 92 18.01 10.31 -7.70
N TYR A 93 18.67 11.46 -7.77
CA TYR A 93 19.95 11.59 -8.50
C TYR A 93 21.21 11.34 -7.65
N ARG A 94 21.12 11.58 -6.34
CA ARG A 94 22.28 11.59 -5.43
C ARG A 94 22.08 10.78 -4.16
N GLY A 95 20.88 10.25 -3.95
CA GLY A 95 20.50 9.55 -2.74
C GLY A 95 20.12 8.10 -3.00
N LYS A 96 19.92 7.38 -1.92
CA LYS A 96 19.27 6.07 -1.90
C LYS A 96 18.26 6.09 -0.76
N PRO A 97 16.98 5.77 -1.02
CA PRO A 97 15.99 5.75 0.05
C PRO A 97 16.35 4.62 1.02
N LYS A 98 16.50 4.96 2.30
CA LYS A 98 16.84 3.98 3.34
C LYS A 98 15.73 2.94 3.53
N ARG A 99 14.50 3.31 3.21
CA ARG A 99 13.32 2.45 3.25
C ARG A 99 12.61 2.46 1.91
N ARG A 100 12.08 1.32 1.51
CA ARG A 100 11.27 1.12 0.30
C ARG A 100 9.95 0.46 0.70
N LEU A 101 8.97 0.52 -0.21
CA LEU A 101 7.68 -0.13 -0.03
C LEU A 101 7.82 -1.62 -0.37
N TYR A 102 7.29 -2.47 0.51
CA TYR A 102 7.19 -3.91 0.33
C TYR A 102 5.75 -4.35 0.59
N ARG A 103 5.38 -5.50 0.04
CA ARG A 103 4.11 -6.15 0.33
C ARG A 103 4.33 -7.27 1.33
N ALA A 104 3.38 -7.44 2.24
CA ALA A 104 3.42 -8.49 3.24
C ALA A 104 2.02 -9.05 3.53
N MET A 105 2.00 -10.26 4.09
CA MET A 105 0.81 -10.98 4.50
C MET A 105 1.00 -11.47 5.95
N ILE A 106 -0.10 -11.57 6.69
CA ILE A 106 -0.12 -12.18 8.01
C ILE A 106 -1.49 -12.79 8.30
N GLU A 107 -1.52 -13.97 8.90
CA GLU A 107 -2.79 -14.60 9.31
C GLU A 107 -3.42 -13.81 10.45
N LEU A 108 -4.72 -13.48 10.34
CA LEU A 108 -5.42 -12.74 11.39
C LEU A 108 -5.37 -13.49 12.75
N THR A 109 -5.42 -14.82 12.71
CA THR A 109 -5.34 -15.72 13.87
C THR A 109 -4.00 -15.66 14.60
N SER A 110 -2.93 -15.22 13.92
CA SER A 110 -1.62 -15.05 14.54
C SER A 110 -1.53 -13.76 15.38
N LEU A 111 -2.48 -12.84 15.21
CA LEU A 111 -2.54 -11.61 15.98
C LEU A 111 -3.30 -11.81 17.29
N PRO A 112 -2.88 -11.14 18.38
CA PRO A 112 -3.69 -11.06 19.59
C PRO A 112 -5.08 -10.53 19.27
N ALA A 113 -6.10 -11.08 19.94
CA ALA A 113 -7.52 -10.79 19.71
C ALA A 113 -7.88 -9.34 20.07
N ALA A 114 -7.45 -8.36 19.26
CA ALA A 114 -7.98 -6.99 19.21
C ALA A 114 -7.32 -6.07 18.16
N GLN A 115 -6.18 -6.38 17.53
CA GLN A 115 -5.46 -5.34 16.78
C GLN A 115 -4.84 -5.85 15.48
N ALA A 116 -5.61 -5.73 14.39
CA ALA A 116 -5.01 -5.59 13.07
C ALA A 116 -4.07 -4.37 13.09
N PRO A 117 -2.88 -4.44 12.46
CA PRO A 117 -1.97 -3.31 12.40
C PRO A 117 -2.65 -2.12 11.73
N GLN A 118 -2.52 -0.94 12.33
CA GLN A 118 -2.99 0.31 11.73
C GLN A 118 -1.89 0.93 10.88
N ALA A 119 -2.27 1.79 9.93
CA ALA A 119 -1.32 2.63 9.22
C ALA A 119 -0.47 3.43 10.23
N GLY A 120 0.84 3.48 9.98
CA GLY A 120 1.84 4.07 10.88
C GLY A 120 2.39 3.11 11.95
N ALA A 121 1.77 1.94 12.18
CA ALA A 121 2.26 0.99 13.17
C ALA A 121 3.71 0.56 12.87
N ALA A 122 4.56 0.63 13.89
CA ALA A 122 5.98 0.28 13.78
C ALA A 122 6.18 -1.23 13.56
N LEU A 123 7.22 -1.56 12.79
CA LEU A 123 7.66 -2.93 12.52
C LEU A 123 9.09 -3.11 13.04
N TYR A 124 9.36 -4.28 13.60
CA TYR A 124 10.61 -4.58 14.31
C TYR A 124 11.31 -5.78 13.69
N THR A 125 12.61 -5.91 13.94
CA THR A 125 13.36 -7.15 13.68
C THR A 125 13.59 -7.87 15.00
N GLY A 126 13.73 -9.20 14.95
CA GLY A 126 13.97 -10.02 16.14
C GLY A 126 15.11 -9.48 17.02
N GLY A 127 14.84 -9.36 18.32
CA GLY A 127 15.80 -8.83 19.32
C GLY A 127 16.09 -7.32 19.24
N SER A 128 15.43 -6.55 18.37
CA SER A 128 15.61 -5.09 18.27
C SER A 128 14.39 -4.32 18.76
N THR A 129 14.61 -3.32 19.62
CA THR A 129 13.57 -2.37 20.03
C THR A 129 13.47 -1.15 19.09
N GLN A 130 14.36 -1.04 18.09
CA GLN A 130 14.34 0.04 17.11
C GLN A 130 13.49 -0.37 15.90
N PRO A 131 12.53 0.49 15.47
CA PRO A 131 11.71 0.19 14.30
C PRO A 131 12.52 0.08 13.00
N ALA A 132 12.39 -1.05 12.32
CA ALA A 132 12.96 -1.30 10.99
C ALA A 132 12.05 -0.79 9.85
N GLY A 133 10.78 -0.50 10.16
CA GLY A 133 9.77 -0.07 9.20
C GLY A 133 8.47 0.37 9.85
N ASN A 134 7.46 0.63 9.04
CA ASN A 134 6.09 0.89 9.47
C ASN A 134 5.06 0.45 8.42
N VAL A 135 3.86 0.15 8.89
CA VAL A 135 2.70 -0.16 8.06
C VAL A 135 2.24 1.10 7.31
N VAL A 136 1.98 0.97 6.01
CA VAL A 136 1.42 2.04 5.17
C VAL A 136 -0.08 1.82 4.99
N ASN A 137 -0.47 0.63 4.55
CA ASN A 137 -1.86 0.22 4.40
C ASN A 137 -2.01 -1.21 4.92
N CYS A 138 -3.19 -1.54 5.45
CA CYS A 138 -3.53 -2.85 5.99
C CYS A 138 -5.00 -3.14 5.72
N VAL A 139 -5.32 -4.30 5.18
CA VAL A 139 -6.69 -4.69 4.85
C VAL A 139 -6.92 -6.18 5.11
N LEU A 140 -8.08 -6.52 5.68
CA LEU A 140 -8.52 -7.90 5.82
C LEU A 140 -9.04 -8.42 4.47
N THR A 141 -8.42 -9.48 3.98
CA THR A 141 -8.84 -10.18 2.76
C THR A 141 -10.00 -11.13 3.04
N GLY A 142 -10.71 -11.54 1.98
CA GLY A 142 -11.80 -12.53 2.09
C GLY A 142 -11.35 -13.89 2.61
N ASP A 143 -10.06 -14.22 2.50
CA ASP A 143 -9.47 -15.48 2.93
C ASP A 143 -9.06 -15.49 4.42
N GLY A 144 -9.30 -14.38 5.14
CA GLY A 144 -8.96 -14.26 6.57
C GLY A 144 -7.50 -13.91 6.86
N GLU A 145 -6.71 -13.61 5.82
CA GLU A 145 -5.38 -12.99 5.98
C GLU A 145 -5.48 -11.47 5.94
N LEU A 146 -4.57 -10.78 6.63
CA LEU A 146 -4.32 -9.36 6.42
C LEU A 146 -3.27 -9.19 5.33
N ALA A 147 -3.59 -8.38 4.33
CA ALA A 147 -2.65 -7.93 3.31
C ALA A 147 -2.16 -6.53 3.67
N LEU A 148 -0.84 -6.32 3.60
CA LEU A 148 -0.20 -5.08 4.01
C LEU A 148 0.72 -4.53 2.93
N LEU A 149 0.78 -3.21 2.87
CA LEU A 149 1.91 -2.48 2.33
C LEU A 149 2.69 -1.87 3.50
N VAL A 150 4.01 -2.05 3.49
CA VAL A 150 4.90 -1.62 4.58
C VAL A 150 6.09 -0.89 4.01
N THR A 151 6.58 0.16 4.66
CA THR A 151 7.94 0.66 4.38
C THR A 151 8.92 -0.01 5.30
N ALA A 152 10.05 -0.46 4.76
CA ALA A 152 11.08 -1.10 5.57
C ALA A 152 12.47 -0.90 4.97
N THR A 153 13.49 -1.02 5.80
CA THR A 153 14.88 -1.15 5.32
C THR A 153 15.09 -2.52 4.67
N THR A 154 15.98 -2.63 3.68
CA THR A 154 16.32 -3.92 3.06
C THR A 154 16.80 -4.92 4.10
N SER A 155 17.70 -4.51 5.01
CA SER A 155 18.15 -5.36 6.12
C SER A 155 17.01 -5.80 7.06
N GLY A 156 15.97 -4.98 7.21
CA GLY A 156 14.80 -5.34 8.02
C GLY A 156 13.94 -6.41 7.34
N ILE A 157 13.81 -6.34 6.02
CA ILE A 157 13.14 -7.37 5.22
C ILE A 157 13.93 -8.69 5.29
N ASP A 158 15.25 -8.63 5.08
CA ASP A 158 16.13 -9.80 5.12
C ASP A 158 16.13 -10.48 6.51
N ALA A 159 16.02 -9.70 7.58
CA ALA A 159 15.97 -10.21 8.96
C ALA A 159 14.58 -10.71 9.39
N GLY A 160 13.53 -10.44 8.61
CA GLY A 160 12.14 -10.68 9.00
C GLY A 160 11.55 -9.53 9.84
N LEU A 161 10.32 -9.15 9.52
CA LEU A 161 9.60 -8.06 10.17
C LEU A 161 8.49 -8.58 11.08
N HIS A 162 8.49 -8.12 12.31
CA HIS A 162 7.50 -8.44 13.34
C HIS A 162 6.58 -7.25 13.59
N VAL A 163 5.31 -7.56 13.84
CA VAL A 163 4.28 -6.59 14.24
C VAL A 163 4.31 -6.41 15.76
N ALA A 164 3.95 -5.21 16.23
CA ALA A 164 3.84 -4.81 17.64
C ALA A 164 5.17 -4.71 18.40
N ASP A 165 5.98 -5.75 18.41
CA ASP A 165 7.32 -5.78 19.02
C ASP A 165 8.24 -6.79 18.31
N ALA A 166 9.45 -6.97 18.85
CA ALA A 166 10.49 -7.82 18.26
C ALA A 166 10.20 -9.33 18.30
N ASP A 167 9.29 -9.76 19.19
CA ASP A 167 8.88 -11.16 19.37
C ASP A 167 7.45 -11.39 18.88
N GLY A 168 6.81 -10.35 18.33
CA GLY A 168 5.46 -10.39 17.83
C GLY A 168 5.30 -11.22 16.55
N PRO A 169 4.09 -11.27 15.99
CA PRO A 169 3.81 -12.07 14.80
C PRO A 169 4.66 -11.65 13.59
N LEU A 170 5.27 -12.64 12.94
CA LEU A 170 6.16 -12.46 11.80
C LEU A 170 5.36 -12.23 10.52
N LEU A 171 5.71 -11.18 9.77
CA LEU A 171 5.17 -10.89 8.45
C LEU A 171 5.78 -11.82 7.40
N ARG A 172 4.93 -12.38 6.54
CA ARG A 172 5.35 -13.06 5.31
C ARG A 172 5.48 -12.05 4.19
N THR A 173 6.70 -11.75 3.77
CA THR A 173 6.95 -10.83 2.66
C THR A 173 6.54 -11.45 1.32
N VAL A 174 6.04 -10.61 0.41
CA VAL A 174 5.62 -10.97 -0.94
C VAL A 174 6.14 -9.91 -1.90
N ASP A 175 6.48 -10.33 -3.11
CA ASP A 175 6.92 -9.39 -4.14
C ASP A 175 5.82 -8.39 -4.51
N VAL A 176 6.26 -7.17 -4.77
CA VAL A 176 5.43 -6.16 -5.46
C VAL A 176 5.39 -6.50 -6.97
N PRO A 177 4.30 -6.18 -7.68
CA PRO A 177 4.10 -6.61 -9.07
C PRO A 177 4.86 -5.74 -10.09
N TYR A 178 5.92 -5.07 -9.68
CA TYR A 178 6.72 -4.18 -10.52
C TYR A 178 8.19 -4.21 -10.07
N PRO A 179 9.14 -3.95 -10.99
CA PRO A 179 10.55 -3.94 -10.65
C PRO A 179 10.86 -2.79 -9.69
N VAL A 180 11.52 -3.11 -8.58
CA VAL A 180 12.13 -2.13 -7.69
C VAL A 180 13.64 -2.15 -7.97
N PRO A 181 14.28 -1.00 -8.25
CA PRO A 181 15.71 -0.95 -8.51
C PRO A 181 16.49 -1.55 -7.35
N GLU A 182 17.25 -2.60 -7.63
CA GLU A 182 18.30 -3.03 -6.73
C GLU A 182 19.43 -2.01 -6.80
N LYS A 183 19.84 -1.52 -5.62
CA LYS A 183 21.07 -0.75 -5.37
C LYS A 183 20.96 0.75 -5.59
#